data_AF-A0A536DMY3-F1
#
_entry.id   AF-A0A536DMY3-F1
#
_cell.length_a   1.000
_cell.length_b   1.000
_cell.length_c   1.000
_cell.angle_alpha   90.00
_cell.angle_beta   90.00
_cell.angle_gamma   90.00
#
_symmetry.space_group_name_H-M   'P 1'
#
loop_
_entity.id
_entity.type
_entity.pdbx_description
1 polymer ?
#
loop_
_entity_poly.entity_id
_entity_poly.type
_entity_poly.pdbx_seq_one_letter_code
_entity_poly.pdbx_strand_id
1 'polypeptide(L)'
;MGQQVLNAIFIGSIYALFAVGYTLVFGVLDILNLAHSAVFMLGAAVAYSLVVNYNQSFAVACVGGILACVVMGLVIEFVCLRPLRRRRAPPIAALISTIGLALIIVAAVEQGRPGSLFAWLWTDGANSVRFPPDIVPNPTWSVGGLTLEAVKVAIVPVSLLLMLVLGYVIRFTQFGRGLRAVAENPRAASLMGLDVDRMIMLTVVLSSALGGIAAR
;
A
#
# COMPACT_ATOMS: atom_id res chain seq x y z
N MET A 1 11.27 -25.78 -15.56
CA MET A 1 10.38 -24.87 -16.30
C MET A 1 9.06 -24.60 -15.57
N GLY A 2 8.28 -25.62 -15.16
CA GLY A 2 6.99 -25.41 -14.48
C GLY A 2 7.06 -24.54 -13.21
N GLN A 3 8.08 -24.72 -12.36
CA GLN A 3 8.27 -23.90 -11.14
C GLN A 3 8.52 -22.42 -11.46
N GLN A 4 9.21 -22.12 -12.56
CA GLN A 4 9.51 -20.74 -12.97
C GLN A 4 8.24 -20.03 -13.44
N VAL A 5 7.36 -20.73 -14.16
CA VAL A 5 6.05 -20.20 -14.56
C VAL A 5 5.19 -19.90 -13.33
N LEU A 6 5.15 -20.81 -12.36
CA LEU A 6 4.45 -20.60 -11.09
C LEU A 6 4.99 -19.40 -10.30
N ASN A 7 6.33 -19.29 -10.18
CA ASN A 7 6.94 -18.13 -9.54
C ASN A 7 6.67 -16.83 -10.30
N ALA A 8 6.62 -16.86 -11.64
CA ALA A 8 6.29 -15.69 -12.45
C ALA A 8 4.83 -15.24 -12.24
N ILE A 9 3.88 -16.18 -12.15
CA ILE A 9 2.47 -15.88 -11.84
C ILE A 9 2.35 -15.27 -10.43
N PHE A 10 3.07 -15.83 -9.45
CA PHE A 10 3.09 -15.32 -8.09
C PHE A 10 3.61 -13.88 -8.01
N ILE A 11 4.81 -13.62 -8.56
CA ILE A 11 5.41 -12.29 -8.58
C ILE A 11 4.55 -11.32 -9.40
N GLY A 12 4.01 -11.78 -10.53
CA GLY A 12 3.08 -11.01 -11.36
C GLY A 12 1.83 -10.60 -10.60
N SER A 13 1.26 -11.48 -9.77
CA SER A 13 0.09 -11.20 -8.94
C SER A 13 0.36 -10.11 -7.89
N ILE A 14 1.54 -10.14 -7.26
CA ILE A 14 1.98 -9.09 -6.33
C ILE A 14 2.11 -7.75 -7.08
N TYR A 15 2.83 -7.73 -8.20
CA TYR A 15 2.99 -6.49 -8.98
C TYR A 15 1.67 -5.96 -9.52
N ALA A 16 0.76 -6.84 -9.91
CA ALA A 16 -0.58 -6.50 -10.36
C ALA A 16 -1.34 -5.78 -9.23
N LEU A 17 -1.27 -6.29 -8.00
CA LEU A 17 -1.92 -5.69 -6.83
C LEU A 17 -1.31 -4.33 -6.45
N PHE A 18 0.02 -4.21 -6.52
CA PHE A 18 0.73 -2.93 -6.36
C PHE A 18 0.33 -1.91 -7.44
N ALA A 19 0.28 -2.34 -8.71
CA ALA A 19 -0.09 -1.49 -9.83
C ALA A 19 -1.53 -0.98 -9.70
N VAL A 20 -2.45 -1.80 -9.18
CA VAL A 20 -3.84 -1.40 -8.92
C VAL A 20 -3.93 -0.30 -7.86
N GLY A 21 -3.19 -0.43 -6.75
CA GLY A 21 -3.12 0.62 -5.74
C GLY A 21 -2.53 1.93 -6.29
N TYR A 22 -1.44 1.81 -7.06
CA TYR A 22 -0.76 2.94 -7.66
C TYR A 22 -1.61 3.65 -8.73
N THR A 23 -2.28 2.90 -9.61
CA THR A 23 -3.16 3.45 -10.66
C THR A 23 -4.38 4.17 -10.08
N LEU A 24 -4.88 3.74 -8.93
CA LEU A 24 -5.97 4.42 -8.24
C LEU A 24 -5.56 5.84 -7.78
N VAL A 25 -4.35 6.00 -7.23
CA VAL A 25 -3.85 7.31 -6.77
C VAL A 25 -3.47 8.19 -7.97
N PHE A 26 -2.71 7.61 -8.91
CA PHE A 26 -2.28 8.31 -10.11
C PHE A 26 -3.46 8.79 -10.96
N GLY A 27 -4.47 7.94 -11.15
CA GLY A 27 -5.63 8.24 -11.98
C GLY A 27 -6.53 9.37 -11.45
N VAL A 28 -6.26 9.90 -10.25
CA VAL A 28 -7.08 10.94 -9.59
C VAL A 28 -6.30 12.22 -9.41
N LEU A 29 -5.02 12.10 -9.05
CA LEU A 29 -4.15 13.23 -8.81
C LEU A 29 -3.35 13.65 -10.03
N ASP A 30 -3.25 12.79 -11.04
CA ASP A 30 -2.32 12.90 -12.17
C ASP A 30 -0.87 13.22 -11.72
N ILE A 31 -0.54 12.74 -10.52
CA ILE A 31 0.76 12.92 -9.86
C ILE A 31 1.27 11.55 -9.47
N LEU A 32 2.51 11.29 -9.87
CA LEU A 32 3.26 10.10 -9.53
C LEU A 32 3.74 10.21 -8.07
N ASN A 33 3.14 9.42 -7.17
CA ASN A 33 3.49 9.36 -5.76
C ASN A 33 4.50 8.23 -5.51
N LEU A 34 5.79 8.59 -5.35
CA LEU A 34 6.86 7.62 -5.08
C LEU A 34 6.95 7.17 -3.63
N ALA A 35 6.25 7.85 -2.70
CA ALA A 35 6.20 7.43 -1.30
C ALA A 35 5.34 6.18 -1.08
N HIS A 36 4.59 5.74 -2.10
CA HIS A 36 3.68 4.61 -1.99
C HIS A 36 4.37 3.30 -1.54
N SER A 37 5.57 3.02 -2.05
CA SER A 37 6.35 1.85 -1.62
C SER A 37 6.83 1.96 -0.17
N ALA A 38 7.23 3.16 0.26
CA ALA A 38 7.65 3.43 1.64
C ALA A 38 6.49 3.26 2.64
N VAL A 39 5.26 3.61 2.24
CA VAL A 39 4.04 3.35 3.03
C VAL A 39 3.81 1.87 3.23
N PHE A 40 3.98 1.05 2.19
CA PHE A 40 3.82 -0.39 2.30
C PHE A 40 4.90 -1.06 3.14
N MET A 41 6.15 -0.60 3.00
CA MET A 41 7.24 -1.03 3.87
C MET A 41 6.90 -0.75 5.34
N LEU A 42 6.41 0.45 5.65
CA LEU A 42 5.96 0.81 7.00
C LEU A 42 4.83 -0.10 7.50
N GLY A 43 3.79 -0.31 6.69
CA GLY A 43 2.66 -1.16 7.07
C GLY A 43 3.08 -2.60 7.35
N ALA A 44 3.98 -3.16 6.54
CA ALA A 44 4.56 -4.48 6.73
C ALA A 44 5.40 -4.54 8.01
N ALA A 45 6.23 -3.53 8.26
CA ALA A 45 7.09 -3.48 9.44
C ALA A 45 6.29 -3.30 10.75
N VAL A 46 5.21 -2.52 10.73
CA VAL A 46 4.25 -2.43 11.86
C VAL A 46 3.59 -3.78 12.13
N ALA A 47 3.14 -4.46 11.07
CA ALA A 47 2.51 -5.77 11.21
C ALA A 47 3.49 -6.81 11.75
N TYR A 48 4.73 -6.80 11.25
CA TYR A 48 5.80 -7.66 11.72
C TYR A 48 6.08 -7.43 13.20
N SER A 49 6.25 -6.16 13.62
CA SER A 49 6.52 -5.82 15.02
C SER A 49 5.39 -6.27 15.95
N LEU A 50 4.12 -6.06 15.57
CA LEU A 50 2.97 -6.51 16.36
C LEU A 50 2.95 -8.03 16.56
N VAL A 51 3.32 -8.79 15.53
CA VAL A 51 3.36 -10.25 15.60
C VAL A 51 4.56 -10.75 16.40
N VAL A 52 5.75 -10.24 16.11
CA VAL A 52 6.99 -10.82 16.66
C VAL A 52 7.36 -10.21 18.00
N ASN A 53 7.27 -8.89 18.14
CA ASN A 53 7.71 -8.20 19.36
C ASN A 53 6.60 -8.18 20.42
N TYR A 54 5.33 -8.11 20.00
CA TYR A 54 4.17 -8.02 20.90
C TYR A 54 3.31 -9.29 20.95
N ASN A 55 3.71 -10.34 20.23
CA ASN A 55 3.05 -11.66 20.21
C ASN A 55 1.53 -11.60 19.94
N GLN A 56 1.10 -10.64 19.12
CA GLN A 56 -0.31 -10.42 18.79
C GLN A 56 -0.79 -11.37 17.69
N SER A 57 -2.11 -11.62 17.66
CA SER A 57 -2.73 -12.41 16.58
C SER A 57 -2.48 -11.77 15.21
N PHE A 58 -2.29 -12.60 14.19
CA PHE A 58 -2.11 -12.17 12.80
C PHE A 58 -3.23 -11.23 12.33
N ALA A 59 -4.47 -11.46 12.76
CA ALA A 59 -5.60 -10.60 12.42
C ALA A 59 -5.46 -9.18 13.01
N VAL A 60 -4.96 -9.05 14.24
CA VAL A 60 -4.71 -7.75 14.88
C VAL A 60 -3.57 -7.03 14.17
N ALA A 61 -2.52 -7.78 13.81
CA ALA A 61 -1.43 -7.24 13.00
C ALA A 61 -1.91 -6.79 11.61
N CYS A 62 -2.85 -7.50 10.98
CA CYS A 62 -3.57 -7.10 9.75
C CYS A 62 -4.16 -5.72 9.85
N VAL A 63 -5.00 -5.53 10.86
CA VAL A 63 -5.64 -4.25 11.09
C VAL A 63 -4.60 -3.17 11.42
N GLY A 64 -3.62 -3.47 12.28
CA GLY A 64 -2.57 -2.51 12.65
C GLY A 64 -1.73 -2.02 11.46
N GLY A 65 -1.31 -2.92 10.58
CA GLY A 65 -0.55 -2.55 9.38
C GLY A 65 -1.39 -1.76 8.37
N ILE A 66 -2.66 -2.12 8.17
CA ILE A 66 -3.58 -1.34 7.31
C ILE A 66 -3.76 0.06 7.89
N LEU A 67 -3.99 0.19 9.20
CA LEU A 67 -4.12 1.48 9.87
C LEU A 67 -2.85 2.32 9.72
N ALA A 68 -1.66 1.73 9.85
CA ALA A 68 -0.40 2.41 9.61
C ALA A 68 -0.29 2.93 8.16
N CYS A 69 -0.64 2.10 7.16
CA CYS A 69 -0.67 2.54 5.77
C CYS A 69 -1.65 3.70 5.54
N VAL A 70 -2.82 3.65 6.17
CA VAL A 70 -3.84 4.70 6.07
C VAL A 70 -3.35 5.99 6.70
N VAL A 71 -2.83 5.94 7.92
CA VAL A 71 -2.27 7.11 8.62
C VAL A 71 -1.15 7.74 7.81
N MET A 72 -0.23 6.93 7.29
CA MET A 72 0.87 7.45 6.47
C MET A 72 0.41 8.01 5.13
N GLY A 73 -0.59 7.40 4.51
CA GLY A 73 -1.23 7.95 3.32
C GLY A 73 -1.82 9.34 3.59
N LEU A 74 -2.49 9.53 4.74
CA LEU A 74 -2.98 10.83 5.17
C LEU A 74 -1.83 11.82 5.41
N VAL A 75 -0.75 11.41 6.07
CA VAL A 75 0.43 12.26 6.28
C VAL A 75 1.00 12.75 4.95
N ILE A 76 1.16 11.86 3.96
CA ILE A 76 1.63 12.25 2.62
C ILE A 76 0.67 13.25 1.98
N GLU A 77 -0.64 13.00 2.07
CA GLU A 77 -1.65 13.92 1.52
C GLU A 77 -1.57 15.30 2.18
N PHE A 78 -1.53 15.38 3.51
CA PHE A 78 -1.55 16.67 4.21
C PHE A 78 -0.23 17.43 4.18
N VAL A 79 0.92 16.72 4.20
CA VAL A 79 2.25 17.33 4.30
C VAL A 79 2.86 17.60 2.93
N CYS A 80 2.71 16.68 1.97
CA CYS A 80 3.34 16.79 0.66
C CYS A 80 2.35 17.24 -0.41
N LEU A 81 1.28 16.48 -0.63
CA LEU A 81 0.46 16.64 -1.84
C LEU A 81 -0.49 17.84 -1.77
N ARG A 82 -1.25 17.98 -0.68
CA ARG A 82 -2.25 19.04 -0.50
C ARG A 82 -1.63 20.45 -0.47
N PRO A 83 -0.48 20.72 0.21
CA PRO A 83 0.13 22.04 0.20
C PRO A 83 0.63 22.45 -1.19
N LEU A 84 1.24 21.51 -1.93
CA LEU A 84 1.70 21.77 -3.30
C LEU A 84 0.54 21.98 -4.27
N ARG A 85 -0.55 21.19 -4.11
CA ARG A 85 -1.79 21.37 -4.87
C ARG A 85 -2.41 22.74 -4.63
N ARG A 86 -2.47 23.19 -3.37
CA ARG A 86 -2.99 24.53 -3.01
C ARG A 86 -2.16 25.67 -3.59
N ARG A 87 -0.84 25.50 -3.66
CA ARG A 87 0.09 26.48 -4.26
C ARG A 87 0.14 26.41 -5.79
N ARG A 88 -0.63 25.52 -6.43
CA ARG A 88 -0.60 25.27 -7.88
C ARG A 88 0.81 24.98 -8.40
N ALA A 89 1.59 24.26 -7.61
CA ALA A 89 2.96 23.89 -7.99
C ALA A 89 2.96 22.93 -9.20
N PRO A 90 4.03 22.90 -10.01
CA PRO A 90 4.16 21.94 -11.10
C PRO A 90 4.12 20.48 -10.59
N PRO A 91 3.60 19.51 -11.37
CA PRO A 91 3.53 18.10 -10.96
C PRO A 91 4.89 17.50 -10.53
N ILE A 92 5.98 17.95 -11.16
CA ILE A 92 7.35 17.56 -10.83
C ILE A 92 7.71 17.91 -9.38
N ALA A 93 7.21 19.02 -8.83
CA ALA A 93 7.45 19.39 -7.44
C ALA A 93 6.83 18.38 -6.47
N ALA A 94 5.65 17.82 -6.81
CA ALA A 94 5.00 16.80 -6.01
C ALA A 94 5.74 15.46 -6.07
N LEU A 95 6.29 15.12 -7.24
CA LEU A 95 7.17 13.96 -7.40
C LEU A 95 8.42 14.10 -6.51
N ILE A 96 9.13 15.23 -6.56
CA ILE A 96 10.32 15.47 -5.72
C ILE A 96 9.96 15.44 -4.23
N SER A 97 8.82 16.03 -3.85
CA SER A 97 8.35 16.01 -2.46
C SER A 97 8.05 14.60 -1.96
N THR A 98 7.40 13.78 -2.77
CA THR A 98 7.09 12.38 -2.41
C THR A 98 8.34 11.51 -2.35
N ILE A 99 9.34 11.72 -3.22
CA ILE A 99 10.65 11.07 -3.10
C ILE A 99 11.32 11.45 -1.77
N GLY A 100 11.38 12.75 -1.47
CA GLY A 100 11.99 13.24 -0.23
C GLY A 100 11.34 12.63 1.01
N LEU A 101 10.01 12.58 1.03
CA LEU A 101 9.27 11.94 2.12
C LEU A 101 9.48 10.42 2.15
N ALA A 102 9.53 9.75 1.01
CA ALA A 102 9.83 8.32 0.93
C ALA A 102 11.19 8.01 1.57
N LEU A 103 12.23 8.78 1.22
CA LEU A 103 13.57 8.62 1.78
C LEU A 103 13.59 8.90 3.28
N ILE A 104 12.88 9.93 3.75
CA ILE A 104 12.76 10.22 5.18
C ILE A 104 12.07 9.06 5.90
N ILE A 105 10.99 8.51 5.34
CA ILE A 105 10.28 7.37 5.91
C ILE A 105 11.20 6.15 5.98
N VAL A 106 11.85 5.81 4.86
CA VAL A 106 12.75 4.65 4.79
C VAL A 106 13.88 4.82 5.79
N ALA A 107 14.55 5.97 5.80
CA ALA A 107 15.62 6.26 6.74
C ALA A 107 15.14 6.26 8.19
N ALA A 108 13.94 6.76 8.49
CA ALA A 108 13.39 6.79 9.84
C ALA A 108 13.05 5.38 10.36
N VAL A 109 12.59 4.50 9.47
CA VAL A 109 12.35 3.08 9.78
C VAL A 109 13.68 2.34 9.94
N GLU A 110 14.61 2.48 9.00
CA GLU A 110 15.90 1.79 9.04
C GLU A 110 16.79 2.27 10.20
N GLN A 111 16.77 3.57 10.52
CA GLN A 111 17.49 4.12 11.67
C GLN A 111 16.69 4.06 12.96
N GLY A 112 15.89 3.01 13.18
CA GLY A 112 15.22 2.72 14.45
C GLY A 112 16.20 2.51 15.61
N ARG A 113 16.95 3.54 15.99
CA ARG A 113 17.76 3.61 17.19
C ARG A 113 16.83 3.73 18.40
N PRO A 114 17.21 3.21 19.58
CA PRO A 114 16.45 3.43 20.81
C PRO A 114 16.24 4.93 21.03
N GLY A 115 14.98 5.38 21.00
CA GLY A 115 14.57 6.79 21.16
C GLY A 115 13.94 7.47 19.92
N SER A 116 13.93 6.86 18.73
CA SER A 116 13.21 7.39 17.57
C SER A 116 11.71 7.04 17.59
N LEU A 117 10.88 7.74 16.80
CA LEU A 117 9.44 7.46 16.65
C LEU A 117 9.15 6.01 16.19
N PHE A 118 10.11 5.36 15.54
CA PHE A 118 10.02 3.98 15.06
C PHE A 118 10.93 3.02 15.83
N ALA A 119 11.45 3.41 17.00
CA ALA A 119 12.26 2.53 17.84
C ALA A 119 11.50 1.26 18.27
N TRP A 120 10.18 1.37 18.45
CA TRP A 120 9.31 0.24 18.78
C TRP A 120 9.14 -0.78 17.64
N LEU A 121 9.54 -0.43 16.41
CA LEU A 121 9.45 -1.33 15.26
C LEU A 121 10.54 -2.41 15.29
N TRP A 122 11.72 -2.07 15.79
CA TRP A 122 12.91 -2.92 15.73
C TRP A 122 13.48 -3.17 17.12
N THR A 123 13.32 -4.39 17.62
CA THR A 123 13.89 -4.80 18.91
C THR A 123 15.35 -5.25 18.77
N ASP A 124 15.71 -5.88 17.64
CA ASP A 124 17.06 -6.40 17.33
C ASP A 124 17.78 -5.67 16.17
N GLY A 125 17.32 -4.46 15.83
CA GLY A 125 17.85 -3.65 14.73
C GLY A 125 17.15 -3.84 13.38
N ALA A 126 17.30 -2.87 12.48
CA ALA A 126 16.64 -2.85 11.18
C ALA A 126 17.37 -3.74 10.17
N ASN A 127 17.02 -5.02 10.17
CA ASN A 127 17.48 -5.97 9.16
C ASN A 127 16.34 -6.31 8.18
N SER A 128 16.65 -6.97 7.07
CA SER A 128 15.61 -7.58 6.23
C SER A 128 14.98 -8.72 7.02
N VAL A 129 13.76 -8.50 7.51
CA VAL A 129 13.10 -9.47 8.38
C VAL A 129 11.95 -10.14 7.66
N ARG A 130 11.85 -11.45 7.86
CA ARG A 130 10.80 -12.30 7.29
C ARG A 130 9.89 -12.73 8.43
N PHE A 131 8.59 -12.83 8.16
CA PHE A 131 7.67 -13.40 9.14
C PHE A 131 8.15 -14.80 9.55
N PRO A 132 8.21 -15.11 10.86
CA PRO A 132 8.58 -16.44 11.32
C PRO A 132 7.64 -17.50 10.70
N PRO A 133 8.19 -18.62 10.20
CA PRO A 133 7.41 -19.64 9.50
C PRO A 133 6.35 -20.32 10.36
N ASP A 134 6.45 -20.22 11.69
CA ASP A 134 5.53 -20.84 12.64
C ASP A 134 4.24 -20.03 12.88
N ILE A 135 4.22 -18.74 12.50
CA ILE A 135 3.09 -17.84 12.82
C ILE A 135 2.04 -17.82 11.69
N VAL A 136 2.48 -18.02 10.45
CA VAL A 136 1.59 -18.20 9.30
C VAL A 136 1.80 -19.62 8.79
N PRO A 137 0.85 -20.55 9.00
CA PRO A 137 0.95 -21.90 8.45
C PRO A 137 1.14 -21.80 6.94
N ASN A 138 2.35 -22.08 6.45
CA ASN A 138 2.67 -22.11 5.03
C ASN A 138 3.01 -23.54 4.62
N PRO A 139 2.03 -24.48 4.66
CA PRO A 139 2.27 -25.84 4.23
C PRO A 139 2.76 -25.85 2.79
N THR A 140 3.85 -26.56 2.57
CA THR A 140 4.43 -26.77 1.24
C THR A 140 3.93 -28.10 0.71
N TRP A 141 3.20 -28.08 -0.40
CA TRP A 141 2.80 -29.29 -1.11
C TRP A 141 3.72 -29.51 -2.31
N SER A 142 4.24 -30.73 -2.45
CA SER A 142 4.94 -31.15 -3.66
C SER A 142 3.98 -31.91 -4.56
N VAL A 143 3.58 -31.30 -5.68
CA VAL A 143 2.71 -31.95 -6.68
C VAL A 143 3.48 -32.05 -7.99
N GLY A 144 3.79 -33.28 -8.42
CA GLY A 144 4.48 -33.52 -9.71
C GLY A 144 5.86 -32.84 -9.84
N GLY A 145 6.60 -32.68 -8.74
CA GLY A 145 7.90 -32.00 -8.72
C GLY A 145 7.84 -30.47 -8.62
N LEU A 146 6.65 -29.89 -8.45
CA LEU A 146 6.43 -28.47 -8.19
C LEU A 146 6.24 -28.24 -6.70
N THR A 147 6.90 -27.23 -6.14
CA THR A 147 6.71 -26.80 -4.75
C THR A 147 5.67 -25.69 -4.69
N LEU A 148 4.52 -25.99 -4.09
CA LEU A 148 3.41 -25.08 -3.88
C LEU A 148 3.38 -24.66 -2.40
N GLU A 149 3.71 -23.40 -2.16
CA GLU A 149 3.53 -22.76 -0.86
C GLU A 149 2.09 -22.22 -0.77
N ALA A 150 1.40 -22.48 0.34
CA ALA A 150 0.03 -22.00 0.56
C ALA A 150 -0.13 -20.49 0.35
N VAL A 151 0.85 -19.69 0.76
CA VAL A 151 0.86 -18.23 0.55
C VAL A 151 0.89 -17.89 -0.95
N LYS A 152 1.69 -18.61 -1.75
CA LYS A 152 1.78 -18.40 -3.20
C LYS A 152 0.49 -18.77 -3.91
N VAL A 153 -0.18 -19.81 -3.45
CA VAL A 153 -1.47 -20.24 -4.00
C VAL A 153 -2.59 -19.27 -3.60
N ALA A 154 -2.57 -18.76 -2.37
CA ALA A 154 -3.59 -17.85 -1.84
C ALA A 154 -3.53 -16.45 -2.48
N ILE A 155 -2.35 -15.93 -2.81
CA ILE A 155 -2.24 -14.56 -3.31
C ILE A 155 -2.88 -14.37 -4.68
N VAL A 156 -2.86 -15.40 -5.54
CA VAL A 156 -3.40 -15.34 -6.91
C VAL A 156 -4.92 -15.06 -6.94
N PRO A 157 -5.77 -15.87 -6.25
CA PRO A 157 -7.20 -15.58 -6.19
C PRO A 157 -7.50 -14.30 -5.41
N VAL A 158 -6.73 -13.98 -4.36
CA VAL A 158 -6.93 -12.75 -3.58
C VAL A 158 -6.65 -11.51 -4.44
N SER A 159 -5.55 -11.49 -5.20
CA SER A 159 -5.23 -10.37 -6.08
C SER A 159 -6.26 -10.21 -7.19
N LEU A 160 -6.72 -11.33 -7.78
CA LEU A 160 -7.74 -11.32 -8.81
C LEU A 160 -9.09 -10.81 -8.27
N LEU A 161 -9.50 -11.27 -7.09
CA LEU A 161 -10.72 -10.83 -6.43
C LEU A 161 -10.66 -9.33 -6.11
N LEU A 162 -9.54 -8.85 -5.55
CA LEU A 162 -9.36 -7.42 -5.26
C LEU A 162 -9.37 -6.56 -6.52
N MET A 163 -8.74 -7.02 -7.60
CA MET A 163 -8.82 -6.36 -8.92
C MET A 163 -10.25 -6.24 -9.42
N LEU A 164 -11.02 -7.34 -9.37
CA LEU A 164 -12.41 -7.36 -9.82
C LEU A 164 -13.29 -6.45 -8.95
N VAL A 165 -13.16 -6.53 -7.63
CA VAL A 165 -13.90 -5.70 -6.69
C VAL A 165 -13.58 -4.22 -6.91
N LEU A 166 -12.31 -3.85 -7.01
CA LEU A 166 -11.93 -2.46 -7.20
C LEU A 166 -12.36 -1.95 -8.58
N GLY A 167 -12.19 -2.75 -9.62
CA GLY A 167 -12.67 -2.44 -10.97
C GLY A 167 -14.18 -2.22 -11.00
N TYR A 168 -14.94 -3.06 -10.30
CA TYR A 168 -16.38 -2.89 -10.13
C TYR A 168 -16.72 -1.60 -9.39
N VAL A 169 -16.04 -1.32 -8.27
CA VAL A 169 -16.25 -0.11 -7.47
C VAL A 169 -16.00 1.15 -8.32
N ILE A 170 -14.89 1.23 -9.03
CA ILE A 170 -14.56 2.40 -9.87
C ILE A 170 -15.56 2.56 -11.03
N ARG A 171 -15.96 1.45 -11.66
CA ARG A 171 -16.80 1.49 -12.87
C ARG A 171 -18.27 1.75 -12.59
N PHE A 172 -18.81 1.16 -11.52
CA PHE A 172 -20.27 1.10 -11.32
C PHE A 172 -20.79 1.88 -10.10
N THR A 173 -19.95 2.27 -9.13
CA THR A 173 -20.44 2.95 -7.91
C THR A 173 -20.48 4.48 -8.04
N GLN A 174 -21.24 5.13 -7.14
CA GLN A 174 -21.28 6.59 -6.99
C GLN A 174 -19.89 7.17 -6.69
N PHE A 175 -19.12 6.50 -5.82
CA PHE A 175 -17.75 6.87 -5.50
C PHE A 175 -16.87 6.88 -6.76
N GLY A 176 -16.93 5.81 -7.56
CA GLY A 176 -16.17 5.71 -8.80
C GLY A 176 -16.55 6.73 -9.88
N ARG A 177 -17.81 7.20 -9.91
CA ARG A 177 -18.23 8.32 -10.77
C ARG A 177 -17.67 9.65 -10.29
N GLY A 178 -17.78 9.94 -9.00
CA GLY A 178 -17.19 11.14 -8.40
C GLY A 178 -15.68 11.19 -8.60
N LEU A 179 -15.02 10.03 -8.48
CA LEU A 179 -13.59 9.91 -8.67
C LEU A 179 -13.13 10.26 -10.09
N ARG A 180 -13.82 9.74 -11.11
CA ARG A 180 -13.55 10.06 -12.52
C ARG A 180 -13.85 11.53 -12.84
N ALA A 181 -14.88 12.12 -12.24
CA ALA A 181 -15.18 13.54 -12.42
C ALA A 181 -14.08 14.43 -11.82
N VAL A 182 -13.54 14.05 -10.66
CA VAL A 182 -12.40 14.73 -10.02
C VAL A 182 -11.14 14.58 -10.88
N ALA A 183 -10.88 13.39 -11.41
CA ALA A 183 -9.73 13.12 -12.28
C ALA A 183 -9.75 13.97 -13.56
N GLU A 184 -10.93 14.15 -14.18
CA GLU A 184 -11.07 14.90 -15.43
C GLU A 184 -10.86 16.41 -15.20
N ASN A 185 -11.57 16.97 -14.22
CA ASN A 185 -11.44 18.39 -13.90
C ASN A 185 -11.81 18.66 -12.42
N PRO A 186 -10.82 18.74 -11.52
CA PRO A 186 -11.05 19.00 -10.10
C PRO A 186 -11.84 20.31 -9.86
N ARG A 187 -11.62 21.34 -10.68
CA ARG A 187 -12.31 22.62 -10.54
C ARG A 187 -13.79 22.49 -10.88
N ALA A 188 -14.11 21.89 -12.03
CA ALA A 188 -15.49 21.66 -12.43
C ALA A 188 -16.21 20.74 -11.42
N ALA A 189 -15.54 19.67 -10.96
CA ALA A 189 -16.08 18.79 -9.93
C ALA A 189 -16.44 19.53 -8.64
N SER A 190 -15.58 20.45 -8.17
CA SER A 190 -15.86 21.26 -6.99
C SER A 190 -17.05 22.20 -7.15
N LEU A 191 -17.28 22.73 -8.37
CA LEU A 191 -18.46 23.56 -8.68
C LEU A 191 -19.76 22.74 -8.73
N MET A 192 -19.66 21.44 -9.02
CA MET A 192 -20.79 20.51 -8.99
C MET A 192 -21.10 19.97 -7.58
N GLY A 193 -20.48 20.55 -6.54
CA GLY A 193 -20.70 20.17 -5.14
C GLY A 193 -19.93 18.93 -4.68
N LEU A 194 -18.97 18.44 -5.47
CA LEU A 194 -18.10 17.34 -5.05
C LEU A 194 -16.97 17.85 -4.14
N ASP A 195 -16.81 17.17 -3.01
CA ASP A 195 -15.75 17.47 -2.06
C ASP A 195 -14.43 16.80 -2.51
N VAL A 196 -13.69 17.49 -3.38
CA VAL A 196 -12.50 16.98 -4.09
C VAL A 196 -11.44 16.44 -3.12
N ASP A 197 -11.16 17.18 -2.05
CA ASP A 197 -10.18 16.79 -1.04
C ASP A 197 -10.60 15.47 -0.35
N ARG A 198 -11.90 15.27 -0.11
CA ARG A 198 -12.43 14.03 0.49
C ARG A 198 -12.30 12.84 -0.46
N MET A 199 -12.55 13.04 -1.76
CA MET A 199 -12.43 11.99 -2.78
C MET A 199 -10.98 11.52 -2.94
N ILE A 200 -10.03 12.46 -2.94
CA ILE A 200 -8.59 12.17 -2.98
C ILE A 200 -8.16 11.41 -1.71
N MET A 201 -8.60 11.89 -0.54
CA MET A 201 -8.29 11.24 0.73
C MET A 201 -8.78 9.79 0.77
N LEU A 202 -10.04 9.53 0.38
CA LEU A 202 -10.59 8.17 0.33
C LEU A 202 -9.82 7.25 -0.63
N THR A 203 -9.37 7.81 -1.76
CA THR A 203 -8.54 7.10 -2.74
C THR A 203 -7.20 6.70 -2.15
N VAL A 204 -6.51 7.61 -1.49
CA VAL A 204 -5.24 7.33 -0.81
C VAL A 204 -5.43 6.28 0.28
N VAL A 205 -6.49 6.39 1.08
CA VAL A 205 -6.85 5.41 2.12
C VAL A 205 -7.09 4.01 1.53
N LEU A 206 -7.90 3.92 0.47
CA LEU A 206 -8.20 2.65 -0.22
C LEU A 206 -6.93 2.03 -0.82
N SER A 207 -6.11 2.84 -1.49
CA SER A 207 -4.85 2.40 -2.08
C SER A 207 -3.86 1.90 -1.03
N SER A 208 -3.70 2.66 0.06
CA SER A 208 -2.90 2.27 1.23
C SER A 208 -3.41 0.97 1.87
N ALA A 209 -4.72 0.78 1.99
CA ALA A 209 -5.31 -0.43 2.54
C ALA A 209 -5.06 -1.64 1.64
N LEU A 210 -5.23 -1.49 0.32
CA LEU A 210 -5.00 -2.55 -0.66
C LEU A 210 -3.57 -3.07 -0.63
N GLY A 211 -2.57 -2.19 -0.60
CA GLY A 211 -1.20 -2.69 -0.49
C GLY A 211 -0.80 -3.14 0.91
N GLY A 212 -1.52 -2.73 1.97
CA GLY A 212 -1.41 -3.38 3.28
C GLY A 212 -1.86 -4.85 3.28
N ILE A 213 -2.79 -5.21 2.38
CA ILE A 213 -3.19 -6.60 2.11
C ILE A 213 -2.14 -7.29 1.22
N ALA A 214 -1.59 -6.58 0.22
CA ALA A 214 -0.57 -7.12 -0.69
C ALA A 214 0.78 -7.41 -0.02
N ALA A 215 1.12 -6.68 1.04
CA ALA A 215 2.41 -6.75 1.71
C ALA A 215 2.57 -7.97 2.65
N ARG A 216 1.67 -8.96 2.59
CA ARG A 216 1.61 -10.10 3.52
C ARG A 216 1.61 -11.44 2.83
#